data_AF-A0A090FMA8-F1
#
_entry.id   AF-A0A090FMA8-F1
#
_cell.length_a   1.000
_cell.length_b   1.000
_cell.length_c   1.000
_cell.angle_alpha   90.00
_cell.angle_beta   90.00
_cell.angle_gamma   90.00
#
_symmetry.space_group_name_H-M   'P 1'
#
loop_
_entity.id
_entity.type
_entity.pdbx_description
1 polymer ?
#
loop_
_entity_poly.entity_id
_entity_poly.type
_entity_poly.pdbx_seq_one_letter_code
_entity_poly.pdbx_strand_id
1 'polypeptide(L)'
;MIRGLGSPNLCYAADICNWHKDYAHAFTFGSGIPAADYSNSELILLWGHNPSNVWLAQAEVIAAAQTRGAKLAVIDPRRTAFAGRADHWLRVRPGTDGALAMGLARELY
;
A
#
# COMPACT_ATOMS: atom_id res chain seq x y z
N MET A 1 4.77 12.46 -28.75
CA MET A 1 3.77 12.57 -29.83
C MET A 1 2.75 13.68 -29.56
N ILE A 2 1.94 13.65 -28.48
CA ILE A 2 0.93 14.71 -28.20
C ILE A 2 1.52 16.09 -27.89
N ARG A 3 2.62 16.18 -27.12
CA ARG A 3 3.30 17.47 -26.87
C ARG A 3 3.89 18.11 -28.13
N GLY A 4 4.24 17.31 -29.14
CA GLY A 4 4.70 17.81 -30.44
C GLY A 4 3.60 18.43 -31.29
N LEU A 5 2.33 18.18 -30.95
CA LEU A 5 1.15 18.79 -31.57
C LEU A 5 0.71 20.08 -30.84
N GLY A 6 1.50 20.58 -29.89
CA GLY A 6 1.22 21.81 -29.14
C GLY A 6 0.25 21.67 -27.96
N SER A 7 -0.25 20.45 -27.67
CA SER A 7 -1.13 20.23 -26.52
C SER A 7 -0.33 20.10 -25.22
N PRO A 8 -0.60 20.92 -24.18
CA PRO A 8 -0.03 20.74 -22.85
C PRO A 8 -0.71 19.61 -22.07
N ASN A 9 -1.89 19.17 -22.52
CA ASN A 9 -2.73 18.22 -21.80
C ASN A 9 -2.22 16.80 -22.02
N LEU A 10 -1.84 16.16 -20.92
CA LEU A 10 -1.37 14.79 -20.91
C LEU A 10 -1.92 14.11 -19.66
N CYS A 11 -2.84 13.17 -19.88
CA CYS A 11 -3.42 12.36 -18.82
C CYS A 11 -3.12 10.89 -19.09
N TYR A 12 -2.72 10.18 -18.04
CA TYR A 12 -2.43 8.76 -18.01
C TYR A 12 -3.13 8.11 -16.81
N ALA A 13 -3.16 6.78 -16.75
CA ALA A 13 -3.74 6.05 -15.63
C ALA A 13 -3.08 6.41 -14.27
N ALA A 14 -1.81 6.83 -14.28
CA ALA A 14 -1.08 7.24 -13.08
C ALA A 14 -1.68 8.48 -12.39
N ASP A 15 -2.38 9.35 -13.12
CA ASP A 15 -3.02 10.55 -12.56
C ASP A 15 -4.18 10.23 -11.62
N ILE A 16 -4.78 9.05 -11.77
CA ILE A 16 -5.92 8.63 -10.95
C ILE A 16 -5.43 8.12 -9.59
N CYS A 17 -4.40 7.27 -9.56
CA CYS A 17 -4.08 6.48 -8.37
C CYS A 17 -2.61 6.51 -7.93
N ASN A 18 -1.66 6.86 -8.81
CA ASN A 18 -0.24 6.69 -8.52
C ASN A 18 0.43 7.98 -8.04
N TRP A 19 0.15 9.12 -8.69
CA TRP A 19 0.86 10.35 -8.35
C TRP A 19 0.65 10.81 -6.91
N HIS A 20 -0.56 10.69 -6.38
CA HIS A 20 -0.88 11.10 -5.02
C HIS A 20 0.05 10.45 -3.97
N LYS A 21 0.32 9.14 -4.09
CA LYS A 21 1.24 8.45 -3.16
C LYS A 21 2.69 8.86 -3.36
N ASP A 22 3.12 9.00 -4.62
CA ASP A 22 4.52 9.31 -4.95
C ASP A 22 4.89 10.72 -4.47
N TYR A 23 3.99 11.70 -4.68
CA TYR A 23 4.17 13.06 -4.17
C TYR A 23 4.14 13.11 -2.64
N ALA A 24 3.23 12.37 -1.98
CA ALA A 24 3.16 12.35 -0.52
C ALA A 24 4.45 11.79 0.10
N HIS A 25 5.00 10.72 -0.48
CA HIS A 25 6.27 10.15 -0.01
C HIS A 25 7.45 11.10 -0.28
N ALA A 26 7.52 11.71 -1.46
CA ALA A 26 8.57 12.66 -1.80
C ALA A 26 8.51 13.92 -0.92
N PHE A 27 7.32 14.42 -0.61
CA PHE A 27 7.12 15.54 0.31
C PHE A 27 7.62 15.19 1.73
N THR A 28 7.36 13.97 2.19
CA THR A 28 7.67 13.53 3.56
C THR A 28 9.15 13.15 3.73
N PHE A 29 9.73 12.44 2.76
CA PHE A 29 11.06 11.81 2.87
C PHE A 29 12.10 12.37 1.88
N GLY A 30 11.70 13.28 0.98
CA GLY A 30 12.60 13.85 -0.03
C GLY A 30 12.96 12.91 -1.18
N SER A 31 12.32 11.74 -1.29
CA SER A 31 12.63 10.72 -2.30
C SER A 31 11.39 9.99 -2.80
N GLY A 32 11.51 9.30 -3.94
CA GLY A 32 10.44 8.42 -4.46
C GLY A 32 10.23 7.19 -3.56
N ILE A 33 9.05 6.57 -3.67
CA ILE A 33 8.72 5.37 -2.88
C ILE A 33 9.64 4.21 -3.27
N PRO A 34 10.42 3.63 -2.34
CA PRO A 34 11.24 2.46 -2.63
C PRO A 34 10.38 1.19 -2.68
N ALA A 35 10.94 0.11 -3.25
CA ALA A 35 10.33 -1.20 -3.12
C ALA A 35 10.37 -1.63 -1.64
N ALA A 36 9.25 -2.14 -1.13
CA ALA A 36 9.17 -2.65 0.23
C ALA A 36 9.98 -3.94 0.38
N ASP A 37 10.79 -4.03 1.44
CA ASP A 37 11.58 -5.22 1.77
C ASP A 37 10.77 -6.20 2.64
N TYR A 38 9.79 -6.84 2.01
CA TYR A 38 8.98 -7.87 2.67
C TYR A 38 9.80 -9.07 3.14
N SER A 39 10.96 -9.33 2.52
CA SER A 39 11.76 -10.51 2.81
C SER A 39 12.39 -10.47 4.20
N ASN A 40 12.78 -9.28 4.66
CA ASN A 40 13.44 -9.09 5.95
C ASN A 40 12.51 -8.50 7.03
N SER A 41 11.20 -8.46 6.77
CA SER A 41 10.21 -7.89 7.70
C SER A 41 9.65 -8.95 8.66
N GLU A 42 9.61 -8.64 9.96
CA GLU A 42 8.93 -9.46 10.98
C GLU A 42 7.42 -9.22 11.03
N LEU A 43 6.98 -8.02 10.62
CA LEU A 43 5.59 -7.62 10.50
C LEU A 43 5.38 -6.96 9.14
N ILE A 44 4.38 -7.43 8.41
CA ILE A 44 3.93 -6.86 7.14
C ILE A 44 2.54 -6.27 7.35
N LEU A 45 2.41 -4.98 7.04
CA LEU A 45 1.13 -4.27 7.07
C LEU A 45 0.65 -3.98 5.64
N LEU A 46 -0.47 -4.58 5.25
CA LEU A 46 -1.16 -4.25 4.01
C LEU A 46 -2.34 -3.33 4.31
N TRP A 47 -2.21 -2.05 3.98
CA TRP A 47 -3.25 -1.05 4.20
C TRP A 47 -3.79 -0.55 2.86
N GLY A 48 -5.03 -0.91 2.52
CA GLY A 48 -5.66 -0.55 1.24
C GLY A 48 -4.95 -1.14 0.01
N HIS A 49 -4.07 -2.13 0.20
CA HIS A 49 -3.30 -2.78 -0.85
C HIS A 49 -3.67 -4.26 -0.98
N ASN A 50 -4.01 -4.70 -2.20
CA ASN A 50 -4.37 -6.09 -2.47
C ASN A 50 -3.42 -6.74 -3.51
N PRO A 51 -2.20 -7.13 -3.10
CA PRO A 51 -1.18 -7.61 -4.03
C PRO A 51 -1.58 -8.90 -4.76
N SER A 52 -2.46 -9.73 -4.20
CA SER A 52 -2.96 -10.95 -4.86
C SER A 52 -3.67 -10.67 -6.20
N ASN A 53 -4.20 -9.47 -6.40
CA ASN A 53 -4.94 -9.11 -7.61
C ASN A 53 -4.18 -8.15 -8.54
N VAL A 54 -3.20 -7.40 -8.00
CA VAL A 54 -2.54 -6.32 -8.75
C VAL A 54 -1.04 -6.52 -8.92
N TRP A 55 -0.41 -7.41 -8.12
CA TRP A 55 1.04 -7.63 -8.16
C TRP A 55 1.43 -9.01 -7.61
N LEU A 56 1.33 -10.05 -8.44
CA LEU A 56 1.60 -11.43 -8.02
C LEU A 56 3.02 -11.62 -7.44
N ALA A 57 4.04 -11.00 -8.03
CA ALA A 57 5.41 -11.10 -7.50
C ALA A 57 5.51 -10.60 -6.04
N GLN A 58 4.84 -9.50 -5.68
CA GLN A 58 4.77 -9.06 -4.28
C GLN A 58 4.00 -10.06 -3.40
N ALA A 59 2.91 -10.62 -3.93
CA ALA A 59 2.13 -11.60 -3.19
C ALA A 59 2.93 -12.87 -2.84
N GLU A 60 3.80 -13.32 -3.75
CA GLU A 60 4.71 -14.44 -3.53
C GLU A 60 5.74 -14.14 -2.43
N VAL A 61 6.38 -12.96 -2.47
CA VAL A 61 7.35 -12.57 -1.45
C VAL A 61 6.70 -12.44 -0.08
N ILE A 62 5.51 -11.84 0.03
CA ILE A 62 4.76 -11.75 1.28
C ILE A 62 4.40 -13.14 1.80
N ALA A 63 3.93 -14.03 0.94
CA ALA A 63 3.61 -15.40 1.34
C ALA A 63 4.86 -16.14 1.86
N ALA A 64 6.00 -15.98 1.20
CA ALA A 64 7.27 -16.55 1.65
C ALA A 64 7.76 -15.94 2.97
N ALA A 65 7.50 -14.66 3.23
CA ALA A 65 7.79 -14.05 4.52
C ALA A 65 6.93 -14.64 5.64
N GLN A 66 5.63 -14.85 5.39
CA GLN A 66 4.73 -15.50 6.34
C GLN A 66 5.18 -16.93 6.67
N THR A 67 5.66 -17.72 5.70
CA THR A 67 6.18 -19.07 5.97
C THR A 67 7.45 -19.07 6.82
N ARG A 68 8.22 -17.98 6.81
CA ARG A 68 9.37 -17.76 7.71
C ARG A 68 8.98 -17.23 9.09
N GLY A 69 7.69 -16.97 9.34
CA GLY A 69 7.18 -16.52 10.63
C GLY A 69 6.82 -15.03 10.71
N ALA A 70 6.93 -14.27 9.61
CA ALA A 70 6.49 -12.88 9.59
C ALA A 70 4.98 -12.79 9.84
N LYS A 71 4.58 -11.85 10.70
CA LYS A 71 3.17 -11.53 10.97
C LYS A 71 2.57 -10.71 9.85
N LEU A 72 1.31 -10.97 9.53
CA LEU A 72 0.56 -10.22 8.54
C LEU A 72 -0.63 -9.50 9.19
N ALA A 73 -0.61 -8.17 9.12
CA ALA A 73 -1.76 -7.33 9.43
C ALA A 73 -2.35 -6.75 8.13
N VAL A 74 -3.68 -6.76 8.02
CA VAL A 74 -4.40 -6.24 6.87
C VAL A 74 -5.46 -5.23 7.32
N ILE A 75 -5.42 -4.04 6.74
CA ILE A 75 -6.44 -2.99 6.91
C ILE A 75 -7.17 -2.85 5.56
N ASP A 76 -8.35 -3.45 5.48
CA ASP A 76 -9.19 -3.42 4.27
C ASP A 76 -10.67 -3.58 4.68
N PRO A 77 -11.61 -2.79 4.14
CA PRO A 77 -13.04 -2.98 4.38
C PRO A 77 -13.57 -4.35 3.94
N ARG A 78 -12.91 -4.98 2.95
CA ARG A 78 -13.31 -6.23 2.31
C ARG A 78 -12.42 -7.38 2.74
N ARG A 79 -12.99 -8.59 2.71
CA ARG A 79 -12.24 -9.83 2.95
C ARG A 79 -11.46 -10.25 1.71
N THR A 80 -10.33 -9.59 1.45
CA THR A 80 -9.40 -9.97 0.38
C THR A 80 -8.70 -11.31 0.69
N ALA A 81 -7.99 -11.87 -0.31
CA ALA A 81 -7.24 -13.12 -0.13
C ALA A 81 -6.27 -13.05 1.05
N PHE A 82 -5.51 -11.95 1.18
CA PHE A 82 -4.62 -11.72 2.31
C PHE A 82 -5.37 -11.46 3.61
N ALA A 83 -6.46 -10.68 3.60
CA ALA A 83 -7.29 -10.49 4.79
C ALA A 83 -7.84 -11.81 5.34
N GLY A 84 -8.18 -12.76 4.45
CA GLY A 84 -8.69 -14.07 4.83
C GLY A 84 -7.68 -14.97 5.56
N ARG A 85 -6.38 -14.68 5.46
CA ARG A 85 -5.28 -15.45 6.07
C ARG A 85 -4.34 -14.59 6.92
N ALA A 86 -4.74 -13.36 7.26
CA ALA A 86 -3.94 -12.45 8.07
C ALA A 86 -4.00 -12.85 9.55
N ASP A 87 -2.93 -12.61 10.28
CA ASP A 87 -2.94 -12.70 11.74
C ASP A 87 -3.89 -11.67 12.34
N HIS A 88 -3.94 -10.48 11.73
CA HIS A 88 -4.85 -9.41 12.12
C HIS A 88 -5.55 -8.83 10.89
N TRP A 89 -6.88 -8.80 10.90
CA TRP A 89 -7.66 -8.11 9.88
C TRP A 89 -8.55 -7.05 10.52
N LEU A 90 -8.29 -5.78 10.19
CA LEU A 90 -9.09 -4.65 10.60
C LEU A 90 -9.97 -4.17 9.46
N ARG A 91 -11.28 -4.23 9.68
CA ARG A 91 -12.29 -3.72 8.75
C ARG A 91 -12.56 -2.25 9.02
N VAL A 92 -11.90 -1.38 8.26
CA VAL A 92 -12.13 0.06 8.32
C VAL A 92 -13.37 0.47 7.52
N ARG A 93 -13.98 1.59 7.92
CA ARG A 93 -14.98 2.27 7.09
C ARG A 93 -14.22 3.00 5.94
N PRO A 94 -14.63 2.86 4.68
CA PRO A 94 -13.98 3.57 3.58
C PRO A 94 -13.91 5.08 3.84
N GLY A 95 -12.74 5.68 3.64
CA GLY A 95 -12.51 7.11 3.84
C GLY A 95 -12.19 7.52 5.27
N THR A 96 -12.05 6.57 6.22
CA THR A 96 -11.69 6.86 7.61
C THR A 96 -10.25 6.50 7.97
N ASP A 97 -9.41 6.20 6.98
CA ASP A 97 -8.03 5.78 7.14
C ASP A 97 -7.18 6.83 7.89
N GLY A 98 -7.44 8.12 7.62
CA GLY A 98 -6.75 9.21 8.32
C GLY A 98 -7.03 9.23 9.83
N ALA A 99 -8.27 8.95 10.25
CA ALA A 99 -8.61 8.86 11.67
C ALA A 99 -7.90 7.67 12.35
N LEU A 100 -7.81 6.53 11.66
CA LEU A 100 -7.06 5.37 12.14
C LEU A 100 -5.56 5.68 12.25
N ALA A 101 -4.97 6.34 11.24
CA ALA A 101 -3.55 6.70 11.25
C ALA A 101 -3.21 7.65 12.41
N MET A 102 -4.06 8.64 12.68
CA MET A 102 -3.92 9.54 13.82
C MET A 102 -4.06 8.81 15.17
N GLY A 103 -5.00 7.86 15.26
CA GLY A 103 -5.14 7.01 16.44
C GLY A 103 -3.91 6.16 16.70
N LEU A 104 -3.36 5.53 15.67
CA LEU A 104 -2.10 4.76 15.77
C LEU A 104 -0.93 5.63 16.21
N ALA A 105 -0.79 6.83 15.63
CA ALA A 105 0.26 7.76 16.03
C ALA A 105 0.15 8.15 17.52
N ARG A 106 -1.08 8.39 18.03
CA ARG A 106 -1.32 8.69 19.44
C ARG A 106 -0.94 7.54 20.39
N GLU A 107 -1.14 6.29 19.99
CA GLU A 107 -0.79 5.15 20.86
C GLU A 107 0.71 4.85 20.85
N LEU A 108 1.44 5.31 19.83
CA LEU A 108 2.88 5.07 19.68
C LEU A 108 3.77 6.15 20.29
N TYR A 109 3.24 7.35 20.54
CA TYR A 109 3.97 8.52 21.04
C TYR A 109 3.23 9.17 22.22
#